data_AF-A0A924VXN0-F1
#
_entry.id   AF-A0A924VXN0-F1
#
_cell.length_a   1.000
_cell.length_b   1.000
_cell.length_c   1.000
_cell.angle_alpha   90.00
_cell.angle_beta   90.00
_cell.angle_gamma   90.00
#
_symmetry.space_group_name_H-M   'P 1'
#
loop_
_entity.id
_entity.type
_entity.pdbx_description
1 polymer ?
#
loop_
_entity_poly.entity_id
_entity_poly.type
_entity_poly.pdbx_seq_one_letter_code
_entity_poly.pdbx_strand_id
1 'polypeptide(L)' 'QSMETHLNDACIGSVSEIFDAQPPYKARGCFAQAWGVAEYLRAYVEDYLPNIQ' A
#
# COMPACT_ATOMS: atom_id res chain seq x y z
N GLN A 1 -4.39 -3.05 -10.67
CA GLN A 1 -4.87 -1.85 -9.96
C GLN A 1 -3.69 -0.92 -9.70
N SER A 2 -3.85 0.40 -9.78
CA SER A 2 -2.82 1.35 -9.32
C SER A 2 -2.91 1.54 -7.79
N MET A 3 -1.85 2.04 -7.16
CA MET A 3 -1.88 2.35 -5.72
C MET A 3 -2.95 3.39 -5.40
N GLU A 4 -3.13 4.41 -6.23
CA GLU A 4 -4.17 5.44 -6.06
C GLU A 4 -5.57 4.83 -6.08
N THR A 5 -5.87 3.92 -7.01
CA THR A 5 -7.16 3.23 -7.03
C THR A 5 -7.33 2.34 -5.80
N HIS A 6 -6.27 1.65 -5.36
CA HIS A 6 -6.32 0.82 -4.15
C HIS A 6 -6.60 1.65 -2.90
N LEU A 7 -5.99 2.83 -2.73
CA LEU A 7 -6.21 3.68 -1.55
C LEU A 7 -7.63 4.28 -1.49
N ASN A 8 -8.31 4.35 -2.63
CA ASN A 8 -9.69 4.82 -2.75
C ASN A 8 -10.73 3.68 -2.78
N ASP A 9 -10.28 2.42 -2.80
CA ASP A 9 -11.10 1.20 -2.86
C ASP A 9 -10.66 0.24 -1.73
N ALA A 10 -11.30 -0.92 -1.55
CA ALA A 10 -11.04 -1.88 -0.47
C ALA A 10 -11.22 -1.36 0.98
N CYS A 11 -10.29 -0.54 1.48
CA CYS A 11 -10.37 0.15 2.77
C CYS A 11 -9.69 1.52 2.65
N ILE A 12 -10.50 2.58 2.67
CA ILE A 12 -10.07 3.95 2.37
C ILE A 12 -8.86 4.34 3.22
N GLY A 13 -7.77 4.73 2.55
CA GLY A 13 -6.52 5.15 3.19
C GLY A 13 -5.69 4.03 3.81
N SER A 14 -6.02 2.75 3.56
CA SER A 14 -5.26 1.59 4.04
C SER A 14 -4.69 0.74 2.90
N VAL A 15 -3.59 0.06 3.17
CA VAL A 15 -2.98 -0.92 2.26
C VAL A 15 -3.39 -2.33 2.70
N SER A 16 -3.86 -3.15 1.76
CA SER A 16 -4.20 -4.55 2.02
C SER A 16 -2.95 -5.41 2.16
N GLU A 17 -3.07 -6.52 2.88
CA GLU A 17 -1.95 -7.40 3.23
C GLU A 17 -1.26 -8.03 2.01
N ILE A 18 -2.05 -8.50 1.03
CA ILE A 18 -1.55 -9.28 -0.11
C ILE A 18 -2.23 -8.81 -1.40
N PHE A 19 -1.52 -8.90 -2.52
CA PHE A 19 -2.06 -8.65 -3.86
C PHE A 19 -1.74 -9.82 -4.79
N ASP A 20 -2.65 -10.14 -5.71
CA ASP A 20 -2.38 -11.11 -6.79
C ASP A 20 -1.19 -10.62 -7.64
N ALA A 21 -0.31 -11.53 -8.09
CA ALA A 21 0.90 -11.17 -8.85
C ALA A 21 0.63 -10.83 -10.34
N GLN A 22 -0.59 -11.07 -10.83
CA GLN A 22 -1.00 -10.82 -12.21
C GLN A 22 -2.19 -9.86 -12.24
N PRO A 23 -2.34 -9.05 -13.30
CA PRO A 23 -3.51 -8.20 -13.49
C PRO A 23 -4.81 -9.00 -13.31
N PRO A 24 -5.81 -8.47 -12.58
CA PRO A 24 -5.93 -7.07 -12.17
C PRO A 24 -5.27 -6.70 -10.82
N TYR A 25 -4.41 -7.55 -10.26
CA TYR A 25 -3.74 -7.37 -8.96
C TYR A 25 -4.73 -7.22 -7.79
N LYS A 26 -5.65 -8.17 -7.62
CA LYS A 26 -6.70 -8.07 -6.59
C LYS A 26 -6.10 -8.11 -5.18
N ALA A 27 -6.62 -7.29 -4.28
CA ALA A 27 -6.31 -7.34 -2.86
C ALA A 27 -6.84 -8.65 -2.21
N ARG A 28 -6.06 -9.19 -1.27
CA ARG A 28 -6.29 -10.44 -0.53
C ARG A 28 -5.83 -10.26 0.92
N GLY A 29 -6.18 -11.25 1.75
CA GLY A 29 -5.80 -11.26 3.17
C GLY A 29 -6.59 -10.21 3.97
N CYS A 30 -5.97 -9.70 5.03
CA CYS A 30 -6.56 -8.65 5.84
C CYS A 30 -6.67 -7.34 5.04
N PHE A 31 -7.86 -6.72 5.09
CA PHE A 31 -8.12 -5.49 4.34
C PHE A 31 -7.36 -4.27 4.89
N ALA A 32 -7.05 -4.25 6.20
CA ALA A 32 -6.28 -3.21 6.86
C ALA A 32 -5.50 -3.75 8.06
N GLN A 33 -4.20 -3.43 8.13
CA GLN A 33 -3.34 -3.74 9.27
C GLN A 33 -2.39 -2.58 9.53
N ALA A 34 -2.17 -2.27 10.82
CA ALA A 34 -1.33 -1.14 11.22
C ALA A 34 0.12 -1.26 10.69
N TRP A 35 0.67 -2.48 10.65
CA TRP A 35 2.04 -2.71 10.21
C TRP A 35 2.29 -2.39 8.72
N GLY A 36 1.28 -2.50 7.86
CA GLY A 36 1.42 -2.28 6.42
C GLY A 36 1.46 -0.80 6.11
N VAL A 37 0.62 -0.02 6.81
CA VAL A 37 0.68 1.45 6.76
C VAL A 37 1.99 1.96 7.37
N ALA A 38 2.40 1.40 8.52
CA ALA A 38 3.65 1.79 9.17
C ALA A 38 4.87 1.54 8.28
N GLU A 39 4.94 0.38 7.63
CA GLU A 39 6.03 0.05 6.73
C GLU A 39 6.07 0.94 5.48
N TYR A 40 4.91 1.25 4.90
CA TYR A 40 4.82 2.16 3.76
C TYR A 40 5.33 3.57 4.12
N LEU A 41 4.95 4.08 5.30
CA LEU A 41 5.41 5.38 5.79
C LEU A 41 6.90 5.37 6.14
N ARG A 42 7.41 4.29 6.75
CA ARG A 42 8.83 4.13 7.04
C ARG A 42 9.67 4.18 5.76
N ALA A 43 9.31 3.39 4.74
CA ALA A 43 9.99 3.41 3.45
C ALA A 43 9.91 4.79 2.77
N TYR A 44 8.77 5.47 2.87
CA TYR A 44 8.66 6.84 2.37
C TYR A 44 9.62 7.80 3.08
N VAL A 45 9.70 7.74 4.42
CA VAL A 45 10.54 8.65 5.22
C VAL A 45 12.02 8.33 5.11
N GLU A 46 12.39 7.06 5.13
CA GLU A 46 13.79 6.61 5.18
C GLU A 46 14.41 6.50 3.79
N ASP A 47 13.65 6.03 2.79
CA ASP A 47 14.19 5.70 1.46
C ASP A 47 13.79 6.71 0.38
N TYR A 48 12.61 7.32 0.46
CA TYR A 48 12.14 8.24 -0.58
C TYR A 48 12.46 9.71 -0.26
N LEU A 49 12.00 10.22 0.87
CA LEU A 49 12.14 11.63 1.26
C LEU A 49 13.59 12.17 1.18
N PRO A 50 14.63 11.44 1.63
CA PRO A 50 16.00 11.96 1.59
C PRO A 50 16.56 12.12 0.17
N ASN A 51 15.94 11.47 -0.81
CA ASN A 51 16.37 11.45 -2.20
C ASN A 51 15.58 12.41 -3.10
N ILE A 52 14.66 13.19 -2.53
CA ILE A 52 13.94 14.25 -3.25
C ILE A 52 14.83 15.50 -3.27
N GLN A 53 15.32 15.88 -4.46
CA GLN A 53 15.99 17.18 -4.68
C GLN A 53 14.98 18.31 -4.86
#